data_AF-A0AAJ3B1Y1-F1
#
_entry.id   AF-A0AAJ3B1Y1-F1
#
_cell.length_a   1.000
_cell.length_b   1.000
_cell.length_c   1.000
_cell.angle_alpha   90.00
_cell.angle_beta   90.00
_cell.angle_gamma   90.00
#
_symmetry.space_group_name_H-M   'P 1'
#
loop_
_entity.id
_entity.type
_entity.pdbx_description
1 polymer ?
#
loop_
_entity_poly.entity_id
_entity_poly.type
_entity_poly.pdbx_seq_one_letter_code
_entity_poly.pdbx_strand_id
1 'polypeptide(L)' 'MIHRTEEFLSAIDSKTKAAILESIAVHYGKTPEVMYEEVTDGEAEHLLDYMIEPQRSATSVLMQRYGMRGY' A
#
# COMPACT_ATOMS: atom_id res chain seq x y z
N MET A 1 -9.69 7.28 -11.46
CA MET A 1 -10.18 6.08 -10.73
C MET A 1 -10.22 6.45 -9.24
N ILE A 2 -11.09 5.90 -8.39
CA ILE A 2 -11.03 6.27 -6.95
C ILE A 2 -9.81 5.55 -6.36
N HIS A 3 -8.73 6.27 -6.10
CA HIS A 3 -7.51 5.72 -5.48
C HIS A 3 -7.80 5.37 -4.03
N ARG A 4 -8.16 4.10 -3.79
CA ARG A 4 -8.46 3.57 -2.44
C ARG A 4 -7.22 3.36 -1.58
N THR A 5 -6.01 3.64 -2.10
CA THR A 5 -4.76 3.45 -1.37
C THR A 5 -4.68 4.36 -0.14
N GLU A 6 -4.96 5.65 -0.29
CA GLU A 6 -4.92 6.58 0.85
C GLU A 6 -5.98 6.24 1.90
N GLU A 7 -7.19 5.89 1.46
CA GLU A 7 -8.26 5.41 2.33
C GLU A 7 -7.85 4.15 3.10
N PHE A 8 -7.26 3.18 2.41
CA PHE A 8 -6.78 1.93 3.01
C PHE A 8 -5.66 2.16 4.02
N LEU A 9 -4.64 2.95 3.65
CA LEU A 9 -3.52 3.27 4.53
C LEU A 9 -3.97 4.08 5.76
N SER A 10 -5.06 4.83 5.66
CA SER A 10 -5.66 5.56 6.77
C SER A 10 -6.56 4.68 7.65
N ALA A 11 -7.10 3.58 7.10
CA ALA A 11 -7.98 2.66 7.83
C ALA A 11 -7.24 1.62 8.69
N ILE A 12 -5.97 1.36 8.40
CA ILE A 12 -5.13 0.40 9.13
C ILE A 12 -4.33 1.07 10.25
N ASP A 13 -3.83 0.28 11.20
CA ASP A 13 -2.98 0.81 12.26
C ASP A 13 -1.61 1.28 11.74
N SER A 14 -0.99 2.20 12.48
CA SER A 14 0.27 2.83 12.10
C SER A 14 1.43 1.86 11.93
N LYS A 15 1.45 0.75 12.69
CA LYS A 15 2.50 -0.26 12.59
C LYS A 15 2.36 -1.05 11.29
N THR A 16 1.14 -1.46 10.92
CA THR A 16 0.90 -2.13 9.64
C THR A 16 1.13 -1.20 8.45
N LYS A 17 0.71 0.07 8.54
CA LYS A 17 1.03 1.09 7.52
C LYS A 17 2.55 1.22 7.32
N ALA A 18 3.31 1.36 8.41
CA ALA A 18 4.76 1.47 8.35
C ALA A 18 5.39 0.23 7.71
N ALA A 19 4.97 -0.99 8.09
CA ALA A 19 5.50 -2.22 7.53
C ALA A 19 5.24 -2.38 6.02
N ILE A 20 4.08 -1.93 5.53
CA ILE A 20 3.76 -1.92 4.09
C ILE A 20 4.69 -0.96 3.36
N LEU A 21 4.78 0.29 3.84
CA LEU A 21 5.59 1.33 3.20
C LEU A 21 7.08 1.00 3.25
N GLU A 22 7.58 0.43 4.34
CA GLU A 22 8.96 -0.07 4.45
C GLU A 22 9.24 -1.18 3.44
N SER A 23 8.32 -2.15 3.29
CA SER A 23 8.49 -3.23 2.31
C SER A 23 8.60 -2.70 0.88
N ILE A 24 7.79 -1.70 0.53
CA ILE A 24 7.82 -1.08 -0.80
C ILE A 24 9.11 -0.26 -0.95
N ALA A 25 9.44 0.55 0.06
CA ALA A 25 10.64 1.39 0.08
C ALA A 25 11.92 0.58 -0.11
N VAL A 26 12.04 -0.56 0.56
CA VAL A 26 13.16 -1.51 0.39
C VAL A 26 13.20 -2.07 -1.04
N HIS A 27 12.05 -2.40 -1.62
CA HIS A 27 12.00 -2.93 -2.99
C HIS A 27 12.48 -1.91 -4.04
N TYR A 28 12.11 -0.64 -3.88
CA TYR A 28 12.46 0.43 -4.82
C TYR A 28 13.71 1.25 -4.44
N GLY A 29 14.35 0.95 -3.31
CA GLY A 29 15.52 1.69 -2.82
C GLY A 29 15.22 3.15 -2.44
N LYS A 30 13.98 3.42 -2.00
CA LYS A 30 13.50 4.75 -1.58
C LYS A 30 13.23 4.75 -0.07
N THR A 31 12.76 5.88 0.49
CA THR A 31 12.29 5.93 1.88
C THR A 31 10.78 5.70 1.97
N PRO A 32 10.24 5.27 3.12
CA PRO A 32 8.81 5.08 3.32
C PRO A 32 7.98 6.35 3.06
N GLU A 33 8.51 7.54 3.35
CA GLU A 33 7.84 8.83 3.13
C GLU A 33 7.66 9.10 1.64
N VAL A 34 8.72 8.91 0.84
CA VAL A 34 8.64 9.04 -0.62
C VAL A 34 7.66 8.02 -1.18
N MET A 35 7.69 6.77 -0.69
CA MET A 35 6.76 5.75 -1.17
C MET A 35 5.32 6.05 -0.80
N TYR A 36 5.06 6.70 0.33
CA TYR A 36 3.71 7.14 0.70
C TYR A 36 3.16 8.13 -0.31
N GLU A 37 3.93 9.17 -0.65
CA GLU A 37 3.55 10.17 -1.66
C GLU A 37 3.28 9.50 -3.01
N GLU A 38 4.16 8.60 -3.45
CA GLU A 38 4.04 7.91 -4.74
C GLU A 38 2.81 7.00 -4.83
N VAL A 39 2.51 6.19 -3.80
CA VAL A 39 1.37 5.24 -3.86
C VAL A 39 0.02 5.89 -3.57
N THR A 40 0.02 7.13 -3.08
CA THR A 40 -1.19 7.94 -2.85
C THR A 40 -1.42 8.98 -3.93
N ASP A 41 -0.51 9.09 -4.90
CA ASP A 41 -0.66 9.98 -6.05
C ASP A 41 -1.93 9.63 -6.86
N GLY A 42 -2.56 10.66 -7.43
CA GLY A 42 -3.80 10.52 -8.18
C GLY A 42 -3.66 9.75 -9.51
N GLU A 43 -2.45 9.48 -9.95
CA GLU A 43 -2.14 8.65 -11.12
C GLU A 43 -1.39 7.37 -10.75
N ALA A 44 -1.27 7.05 -9.44
CA ALA A 44 -0.57 5.86 -8.97
C ALA A 44 -1.29 4.56 -9.39
N GLU A 45 -0.51 3.54 -9.73
CA GLU A 45 -1.04 2.19 -9.93
C GLU A 45 -1.63 1.61 -8.64
N HIS A 46 -2.27 0.45 -8.71
CA HIS A 46 -2.82 -0.19 -7.52
C HIS A 46 -1.70 -0.50 -6.51
N LEU A 47 -1.93 -0.29 -5.21
CA LEU A 47 -0.92 -0.47 -4.14
C LEU A 47 -0.16 -1.81 -4.25
N LEU A 48 -0.88 -2.89 -4.58
CA LEU A 48 -0.29 -4.24 -4.69
C LEU A 48 0.71 -4.40 -5.83
N ASP A 49 0.70 -3.53 -6.84
CA ASP A 49 1.65 -3.55 -7.96
C ASP A 49 3.03 -3.02 -7.55
N TYR A 50 3.08 -2.23 -6.48
CA TYR A 50 4.32 -1.78 -5.84
C TYR A 50 4.89 -2.80 -4.85
N MET A 51 4.14 -3.86 -4.52
CA MET A 51 4.51 -4.80 -3.48
C MET A 51 5.08 -6.09 -4.04
N ILE A 52 6.04 -6.65 -3.30
CA ILE A 52 6.57 -7.99 -3.55
C ILE A 52 6.06 -9.00 -2.51
N GLU A 53 6.16 -10.28 -2.84
CA GLU A 53 5.80 -11.35 -1.91
C GLU A 53 6.83 -11.46 -0.77
N PRO A 54 6.40 -11.88 0.45
CA PRO A 54 5.03 -12.28 0.83
C PRO A 54 4.10 -11.11 1.25
N GLN A 55 4.62 -9.89 1.39
CA GLN A 55 3.87 -8.73 1.90
C GLN A 55 2.71 -8.33 0.98
N ARG A 56 2.86 -8.53 -0.33
CA ARG A 56 1.79 -8.35 -1.32
C ARG A 56 0.57 -9.22 -1.00
N SER A 57 0.75 -10.54 -0.83
CA SER A 57 -0.35 -11.44 -0.49
C SER A 57 -1.02 -11.09 0.85
N ALA A 58 -0.22 -10.76 1.87
CA ALA A 58 -0.75 -10.36 3.18
C ALA A 58 -1.58 -9.08 3.10
N THR A 59 -1.09 -8.07 2.39
CA THR A 59 -1.79 -6.79 2.18
C THR A 59 -3.07 -6.97 1.39
N SER A 60 -3.02 -7.83 0.37
CA SER A 60 -4.18 -8.25 -0.42
C SER A 60 -5.32 -8.78 0.46
N VAL A 61 -5.02 -9.67 1.41
CA VAL A 61 -6.00 -10.21 2.37
C VAL A 61 -6.49 -9.12 3.32
N LEU A 62 -5.59 -8.23 3.76
CA LEU A 62 -5.96 -7.11 4.62
C LEU A 62 -6.95 -6.17 3.91
N MET A 63 -6.70 -5.81 2.65
CA MET A 63 -7.62 -4.99 1.85
C MET A 63 -9.00 -5.66 1.68
N GLN A 64 -9.07 -7.00 1.56
CA GLN A 64 -10.35 -7.72 1.54
C GLN A 64 -11.12 -7.54 2.84
N ARG A 65 -10.44 -7.63 3.98
CA ARG A 65 -11.06 -7.44 5.31
C ARG A 65 -11.68 -6.06 5.48
N TYR A 66 -11.09 -5.04 4.86
CA TYR A 66 -11.63 -3.67 4.85
C TYR A 66 -12.65 -3.40 3.72
N GLY A 67 -12.99 -4.41 2.89
CA GLY A 67 -13.89 -4.22 1.74
C GLY A 67 -13.30 -3.34 0.62
N MET A 68 -11.97 -3.15 0.64
CA MET A 68 -11.24 -2.23 -0.24
C MET A 68 -10.47 -2.96 -1.36
N ARG A 69 -10.59 -4.29 -1.44
CA ARG A 69 -10.12 -5.03 -2.63
C ARG A 69 -11.13 -4.86 -3.77
N GLY A 70 -10.99 -3.76 -4.51
CA GLY A 70 -11.59 -3.56 -5.83
C GLY A 70 -10.59 -3.92 -6.93
N TYR A 71 -11.06 -4.53 -8.01
CA TYR A 71 -10.29 -4.84 -9.21
C TYR A 71 -10.05 -3.60 -10.06
#